data_AF-A0A7K2QID5-F1
#
_entry.id   AF-A0A7K2QID5-F1
#
_cell.length_a   1.000
_cell.length_b   1.000
_cell.length_c   1.000
_cell.angle_alpha   90.00
_cell.angle_beta   90.00
_cell.angle_gamma   90.00
#
_symmetry.space_group_name_H-M   'P 1'
#
loop_
_entity.id
_entity.type
_entity.pdbx_description
1 polymer ?
#
loop_
_entity_poly.entity_id
_entity_poly.type
_entity_poly.pdbx_seq_one_letter_code
_entity_poly.pdbx_strand_id
1 'polypeptide(L)'
;TDHELGRSKRFLRLRLPEGVTYRTADHLAVLPSNPEALVQRVADRFGLDLDRTVRLRARRRSRGALPVDRPLTLRRLLTDFVELQDAATREQVAVLAEHTACPPEKQPLTTLATADPETFREQVTVAGLSVLDLLERYRA
;
A
#
# COMPACT_ATOMS: atom_id res chain seq x y z
N THR A 1 19.05 6.99 -22.86
CA THR A 1 18.81 6.05 -23.98
C THR A 1 17.67 5.16 -23.55
N ASP A 2 16.45 5.48 -24.00
CA ASP A 2 15.30 4.59 -23.82
C ASP A 2 15.44 3.47 -24.85
N HIS A 3 15.60 2.25 -24.36
CA HIS A 3 15.59 1.02 -25.14
C HIS A 3 14.35 0.25 -24.71
N GLU A 4 13.52 -0.25 -25.63
CA GLU A 4 12.21 -0.84 -25.33
C GLU A 4 12.26 -2.03 -24.34
N LEU A 5 13.41 -2.70 -24.26
CA LEU A 5 13.68 -3.80 -23.34
C LEU A 5 14.49 -3.38 -22.10
N GLY A 6 14.92 -2.12 -22.01
CA GLY A 6 15.72 -1.58 -20.92
C GLY A 6 14.84 -1.08 -19.78
N ARG A 7 15.13 -1.51 -18.55
CA ARG A 7 14.51 -0.92 -17.35
C ARG A 7 14.73 0.60 -17.36
N SER A 8 13.67 1.37 -17.16
CA SER A 8 13.74 2.84 -17.08
C SER A 8 14.76 3.26 -16.00
N LYS A 9 15.88 3.86 -16.42
CA LYS A 9 16.89 4.43 -15.54
C LYS A 9 16.90 5.94 -15.71
N ARG A 10 16.60 6.67 -14.64
CA ARG A 10 16.52 8.14 -14.65
C ARG A 10 17.66 8.72 -13.81
N PHE A 11 18.34 9.72 -14.36
CA PHE A 11 19.28 10.55 -13.61
C PHE A 11 18.51 11.75 -13.05
N LEU A 12 18.59 11.95 -11.73
CA LEU A 12 17.89 13.02 -11.03
C LEU A 12 18.90 13.96 -10.37
N ARG A 13 18.63 15.26 -10.45
CA ARG A 13 19.37 16.29 -9.71
C ARG A 13 18.41 16.94 -8.73
N LEU A 14 18.76 16.92 -7.45
CA LEU A 14 17.92 17.43 -6.38
C LEU A 14 18.60 18.65 -5.76
N ARG A 15 17.86 19.74 -5.64
CA ARG A 15 18.31 20.90 -4.88
C ARG A 15 18.09 20.61 -3.40
N LEU A 16 19.16 20.63 -2.62
CA LEU A 16 19.05 20.45 -1.18
C LEU A 16 18.39 21.66 -0.52
N PRO A 17 17.65 21.46 0.58
CA PRO A 17 17.20 22.57 1.43
C PRO A 17 18.38 23.38 1.96
N GLU A 18 18.12 24.64 2.30
CA GLU A 18 19.14 25.51 2.88
C GLU A 18 19.70 24.91 4.18
N GLY A 19 21.02 25.01 4.37
CA GLY A 19 21.72 24.46 5.53
C GLY A 19 21.96 22.94 5.51
N VAL A 20 21.44 22.21 4.51
CA VAL A 20 21.68 20.77 4.38
C VAL A 20 22.98 20.52 3.63
N THR A 21 23.93 19.84 4.28
CA THR A 21 25.17 19.35 3.69
C THR A 21 25.15 17.84 3.56
N TYR A 22 25.86 17.29 2.58
CA TYR A 22 26.05 15.85 2.43
C TYR A 22 27.48 15.56 1.97
N ARG A 23 27.90 14.31 2.11
CA ARG A 23 29.15 13.79 1.57
C ARG A 23 28.84 12.74 0.52
N THR A 24 29.82 12.51 -0.36
CA THR A 24 29.76 11.38 -1.29
C THR A 24 29.50 10.09 -0.52
N ALA A 25 28.54 9.30 -1.01
CA ALA A 25 28.05 8.06 -0.42
C ALA A 25 27.08 8.20 0.77
N ASP A 26 26.64 9.41 1.14
CA ASP A 26 25.48 9.56 2.05
C ASP A 26 24.18 9.06 1.39
N HIS A 27 23.21 8.69 2.23
CA HIS A 27 21.89 8.23 1.79
C HIS A 27 20.86 9.36 1.80
N LEU A 28 20.01 9.37 0.78
CA LEU A 28 18.83 10.23 0.71
C LEU A 28 17.58 9.37 0.87
N ALA A 29 16.75 9.69 1.87
CA ALA A 29 15.42 9.13 1.99
C ALA A 29 14.42 9.97 1.18
N VAL A 30 13.60 9.31 0.35
CA VAL A 30 12.51 9.93 -0.40
C VAL A 30 11.22 9.36 0.17
N LEU A 31 10.30 10.23 0.59
CA LEU A 31 8.95 9.83 0.97
C LEU A 31 8.05 9.93 -0.27
N PRO A 32 7.61 8.80 -0.83
CA PRO A 32 6.71 8.81 -1.98
C PRO A 32 5.26 9.11 -1.56
N SER A 33 4.45 9.48 -2.54
CA SER A 33 3.00 9.60 -2.41
C SER A 33 2.34 8.62 -3.38
N ASN A 34 1.25 7.99 -2.94
CA ASN A 34 0.43 7.16 -3.82
C ASN A 34 -0.20 8.02 -4.94
N PRO A 35 -0.31 7.48 -6.17
CA PRO A 35 -0.94 8.21 -7.26
C PRO A 35 -2.44 8.40 -6.99
N GLU A 36 -3.00 9.53 -7.45
CA GLU A 36 -4.41 9.89 -7.21
C GLU A 36 -5.39 8.81 -7.68
N ALA A 37 -5.12 8.18 -8.83
CA ALA A 37 -5.94 7.09 -9.35
C ALA A 37 -6.02 5.89 -8.39
N LEU A 38 -4.92 5.58 -7.68
CA LEU A 38 -4.90 4.49 -6.70
C LEU A 38 -5.70 4.87 -5.44
N VAL A 39 -5.57 6.12 -4.98
CA VAL A 39 -6.37 6.63 -3.85
C VAL A 39 -7.86 6.61 -4.19
N GLN A 40 -8.23 6.95 -5.42
CA GLN A 40 -9.62 6.90 -5.89
C GLN A 40 -10.17 5.47 -5.91
N ARG A 41 -9.38 4.47 -6.36
CA ARG A 41 -9.80 3.05 -6.31
C ARG A 41 -10.18 2.62 -4.89
N VAL A 42 -9.37 3.00 -3.89
CA VAL A 42 -9.69 2.72 -2.48
C VAL A 42 -10.99 3.41 -2.07
N ALA A 43 -11.18 4.69 -2.45
CA ALA A 43 -12.38 5.43 -2.13
C ALA A 43 -13.64 4.75 -2.71
N ASP A 44 -13.59 4.36 -3.98
CA ASP A 44 -14.70 3.71 -4.68
C ASP A 44 -15.02 2.35 -4.05
N ARG A 45 -13.99 1.57 -3.70
CA ARG A 45 -14.14 0.24 -3.11
C ARG A 45 -14.83 0.27 -1.75
N PHE A 46 -14.59 1.31 -0.96
CA PHE A 46 -15.09 1.43 0.41
C PHE A 46 -16.19 2.50 0.57
N GLY A 47 -16.59 3.18 -0.50
CA GLY A 47 -17.59 4.26 -0.46
C GLY A 47 -17.12 5.46 0.39
N LEU A 48 -15.85 5.81 0.32
CA LEU A 48 -15.26 6.88 1.15
C LEU A 48 -15.41 8.25 0.49
N ASP A 49 -15.79 9.25 1.29
CA ASP A 49 -15.62 10.65 0.95
C ASP A 49 -14.17 11.08 1.25
N LEU A 50 -13.37 11.29 0.20
CA LEU A 50 -11.96 11.64 0.32
C LEU A 50 -11.70 12.98 1.02
N ASP A 51 -12.68 13.89 1.02
CA ASP A 51 -12.56 15.20 1.68
C ASP A 51 -13.02 15.14 3.15
N ARG A 52 -13.56 14.00 3.58
CA ARG A 52 -13.90 13.76 4.97
C ARG A 52 -12.67 13.87 5.86
N THR A 53 -12.74 14.77 6.83
CA THR A 53 -11.73 14.88 7.88
C THR A 53 -11.94 13.80 8.95
N VAL A 54 -10.88 13.06 9.24
CA VAL A 54 -10.84 11.99 10.26
C VAL A 54 -9.74 12.27 11.28
N ARG A 55 -9.84 11.62 12.44
CA ARG A 55 -8.79 11.64 13.48
C ARG A 55 -8.56 10.22 13.96
N LEU A 56 -7.33 9.74 13.79
CA LEU A 56 -6.93 8.40 14.21
C LEU A 56 -6.68 8.39 15.73
N ARG A 57 -7.23 7.39 16.42
CA ARG A 57 -7.01 7.13 17.84
C ARG A 57 -6.32 5.79 18.01
N ALA A 58 -5.12 5.78 18.59
CA ALA A 58 -4.40 4.54 18.82
C ALA A 58 -4.87 3.90 20.14
N ARG A 59 -5.26 2.62 20.11
CA ARG A 59 -5.64 1.84 21.31
C ARG A 59 -4.45 1.33 22.12
N ARG A 60 -3.24 1.30 21.53
CA ARG A 60 -1.95 1.01 22.17
C ARG A 60 -0.91 2.00 21.64
N ARG A 61 0.23 2.18 22.34
CA ARG A 61 1.35 3.00 21.83
C ARG A 61 1.77 2.49 20.45
N SER A 62 1.32 3.19 19.41
CA SER A 62 1.73 2.93 18.03
C SER A 62 3.20 3.33 17.92
N ARG A 63 4.04 2.41 17.46
CA ARG A 63 5.41 2.73 17.06
C ARG A 63 5.34 3.42 15.70
N GLY A 64 5.10 4.74 15.74
CA GLY A 64 5.26 5.77 14.71
C GLY A 64 5.13 5.39 13.22
N ALA A 65 4.11 5.97 12.56
CA ALA A 65 4.09 6.35 11.14
C ALA A 65 2.79 7.13 10.84
N LEU A 66 1.69 6.75 11.50
CA LEU A 66 0.38 7.35 11.31
C LEU A 66 0.21 8.66 12.12
N PRO A 67 -0.51 9.66 11.60
CA PRO A 67 -0.77 10.93 12.27
C PRO A 67 -1.86 10.78 13.35
N VAL A 68 -1.50 10.16 14.47
CA VAL A 68 -2.40 9.94 15.61
C VAL A 68 -2.76 11.27 16.28
N ASP A 69 -4.03 11.39 16.70
CA ASP A 69 -4.59 12.56 17.39
C ASP A 69 -4.54 13.88 16.60
N ARG A 70 -4.24 13.82 15.29
CA ARG A 70 -4.28 14.98 14.38
C ARG A 70 -5.41 14.82 13.36
N PRO A 71 -6.21 15.86 13.09
CA PRO A 71 -7.20 15.82 12.02
C PRO A 71 -6.51 15.86 10.66
N LEU A 72 -6.96 15.03 9.72
CA LEU A 72 -6.55 15.04 8.32
C LEU A 72 -7.66 14.47 7.43
N THR A 73 -7.65 14.80 6.13
CA THR A 73 -8.59 14.20 5.16
C THR A 73 -8.24 12.74 4.87
N LEU A 74 -9.24 11.95 4.49
CA LEU A 74 -9.01 10.57 4.01
C LEU A 74 -8.09 10.55 2.79
N ARG A 75 -8.20 11.54 1.89
CA ARG A 75 -7.26 11.74 0.78
C ARG A 75 -5.82 11.77 1.25
N ARG A 76 -5.51 12.65 2.21
CA ARG A 76 -4.14 12.80 2.70
C ARG A 76 -3.64 11.55 3.43
N LEU A 77 -4.51 10.89 4.19
CA LEU A 77 -4.18 9.63 4.85
C LEU A 77 -3.75 8.56 3.84
N LEU A 78 -4.54 8.35 2.80
CA LEU A 78 -4.29 7.33 1.77
C LEU A 78 -3.14 7.71 0.83
N THR A 79 -2.86 9.00 0.66
CA THR A 79 -1.80 9.47 -0.24
C THR A 79 -0.41 9.33 0.40
N ASP A 80 -0.26 9.71 1.66
CA ASP A 80 1.07 9.94 2.27
C ASP A 80 1.44 8.97 3.39
N PHE A 81 0.48 8.21 3.94
CA PHE A 81 0.69 7.49 5.20
C PHE A 81 0.41 5.97 5.14
N VAL A 82 -0.08 5.46 4.01
CA VAL A 82 -0.46 4.05 3.85
C VAL A 82 0.18 3.49 2.59
N GLU A 83 0.81 2.32 2.70
CA GLU A 83 1.27 1.56 1.54
C GLU A 83 0.09 0.79 0.93
N LEU A 84 -0.14 0.98 -0.37
CA LEU A 84 -1.30 0.44 -1.10
C LEU A 84 -0.90 -0.48 -2.27
N GLN A 85 0.39 -0.58 -2.58
CA GLN A 85 0.90 -1.22 -3.80
C GLN A 85 1.71 -2.48 -3.51
N ASP A 86 2.27 -2.63 -2.31
CA ASP A 86 3.01 -3.83 -1.95
C ASP A 86 2.14 -5.10 -2.08
N ALA A 87 2.78 -6.17 -2.55
CA ALA A 87 2.13 -7.47 -2.64
C ALA A 87 1.65 -7.92 -1.26
N ALA A 88 0.42 -8.44 -1.21
CA ALA A 88 -0.19 -8.85 0.04
C ALA A 88 0.62 -9.96 0.72
N THR A 89 0.82 -9.85 2.03
CA THR A 89 1.43 -10.92 2.84
C THR A 89 0.42 -12.03 3.10
N ARG A 90 0.91 -13.23 3.43
CA ARG A 90 0.05 -14.36 3.75
C ARG A 90 -0.86 -14.06 4.95
N GLU A 91 -0.36 -13.34 5.94
CA GLU A 91 -1.12 -12.90 7.11
C GLU A 91 -2.24 -11.94 6.71
N GLN A 92 -1.98 -10.99 5.80
CA GLN A 92 -3.01 -10.09 5.29
C GLN A 92 -4.10 -10.86 4.53
N VAL A 93 -3.73 -11.83 3.68
CA VAL A 93 -4.70 -12.68 2.97
C VAL A 93 -5.54 -13.52 3.94
N ALA A 94 -4.94 -14.05 5.00
CA ALA A 94 -5.67 -14.77 6.04
C ALA A 94 -6.70 -13.88 6.75
N VAL A 95 -6.35 -12.63 7.06
CA VAL A 95 -7.27 -11.64 7.64
C VAL A 95 -8.42 -11.33 6.68
N LEU A 96 -8.15 -11.18 5.37
CA LEU A 96 -9.21 -11.02 4.38
C LEU A 96 -10.17 -12.21 4.37
N ALA A 97 -9.65 -13.44 4.38
CA ALA A 97 -10.46 -14.66 4.43
C ALA A 97 -11.32 -14.74 5.71
N GLU A 98 -10.78 -14.33 6.85
CA GLU A 98 -11.51 -14.29 8.13
C GLU A 98 -12.73 -13.36 8.05
N HIS A 99 -12.55 -12.18 7.45
CA HIS A 99 -13.59 -11.16 7.35
C HIS A 99 -14.52 -11.30 6.13
N THR A 100 -14.24 -12.23 5.21
CA THR A 100 -15.11 -12.51 4.07
C THR A 100 -16.23 -13.47 4.47
N ALA A 101 -17.49 -13.03 4.40
CA ALA A 101 -18.65 -13.85 4.80
C ALA A 101 -19.12 -14.82 3.71
N CYS A 102 -19.03 -14.42 2.44
CA CYS A 102 -19.56 -15.19 1.32
C CYS A 102 -18.65 -16.38 1.00
N PRO A 103 -19.11 -17.65 1.10
CA PRO A 103 -18.28 -18.83 0.83
C PRO A 103 -17.53 -18.83 -0.52
N PRO A 104 -18.14 -18.48 -1.67
CA PRO A 104 -17.41 -18.46 -2.94
C PRO A 104 -16.29 -17.41 -2.99
N GLU A 105 -16.39 -16.32 -2.22
CA GLU A 105 -15.35 -15.28 -2.14
C GLU A 105 -14.27 -15.66 -1.09
N LYS A 106 -14.69 -16.30 0.00
CA LYS A 106 -13.82 -16.73 1.10
C LYS A 106 -12.90 -17.90 0.71
N GLN A 107 -13.42 -18.86 -0.05
CA GLN A 107 -12.70 -20.08 -0.40
C GLN A 107 -11.37 -19.78 -1.12
N PRO A 108 -11.32 -18.97 -2.19
CA PRO A 108 -10.07 -18.61 -2.85
C PRO A 108 -9.06 -17.94 -1.92
N LEU A 109 -9.51 -17.00 -1.07
CA LEU A 109 -8.65 -16.33 -0.09
C LEU A 109 -8.09 -17.31 0.94
N THR A 110 -8.92 -18.26 1.39
CA THR A 110 -8.50 -19.30 2.34
C THR A 110 -7.46 -20.22 1.70
N THR A 111 -7.70 -20.67 0.46
CA THR A 111 -6.75 -21.50 -0.29
C THR A 111 -5.42 -20.80 -0.48
N LEU A 112 -5.42 -19.51 -0.85
CA LEU A 112 -4.21 -18.70 -0.96
C LEU A 112 -3.49 -18.59 0.40
N ALA A 113 -4.22 -18.31 1.48
CA ALA A 113 -3.65 -18.18 2.82
C ALA A 113 -2.99 -19.48 3.32
N THR A 114 -3.50 -20.65 2.92
CA THR A 114 -2.97 -21.97 3.31
C THR A 114 -2.06 -22.61 2.27
N ALA A 115 -1.82 -21.96 1.12
CA ALA A 115 -0.96 -22.49 0.07
C ALA A 115 0.49 -22.62 0.56
N ASP A 116 1.24 -23.56 -0.03
CA ASP A 116 2.66 -23.70 0.24
C ASP A 116 3.45 -22.43 -0.17
N PRO A 117 4.66 -22.20 0.38
CA PRO A 117 5.46 -21.01 0.11
C PRO A 117 5.67 -20.69 -1.37
N GLU A 118 5.92 -21.67 -2.22
CA GLU A 118 6.20 -21.44 -3.64
C GLU A 118 4.92 -21.06 -4.40
N THR A 119 3.84 -21.79 -4.17
CA THR A 119 2.54 -21.47 -4.77
C THR A 119 2.07 -20.06 -4.39
N PHE A 120 2.20 -19.67 -3.12
CA PHE A 120 1.85 -18.31 -2.69
C PHE A 120 2.73 -17.24 -3.34
N ARG A 121 4.05 -17.50 -3.38
CA ARG A 121 5.02 -16.60 -4.01
C ARG A 121 4.66 -16.36 -5.47
N GLU A 122 4.30 -17.39 -6.22
CA GLU A 122 3.95 -17.26 -7.63
C GLU A 122 2.62 -16.55 -7.85
N GLN A 123 1.58 -16.93 -7.10
CA GLN A 123 0.23 -16.43 -7.31
C GLN A 123 0.00 -15.01 -6.77
N VAL A 124 0.74 -14.60 -5.73
CA VAL A 124 0.55 -13.29 -5.06
C VAL A 124 1.78 -12.41 -5.21
N THR A 125 2.94 -12.87 -4.75
CA THR A 125 4.15 -12.02 -4.67
C THR A 125 4.71 -11.65 -6.05
N VAL A 126 4.92 -12.63 -6.91
CA VAL A 126 5.45 -12.42 -8.28
C VAL A 126 4.41 -11.75 -9.17
N ALA A 127 3.14 -12.13 -9.00
CA ALA A 127 2.02 -11.47 -9.68
C ALA A 127 1.81 -10.01 -9.21
N GLY A 128 2.43 -9.60 -8.10
CA GLY A 128 2.33 -8.23 -7.57
C GLY A 128 0.93 -7.88 -7.08
N LEU A 129 0.17 -8.86 -6.56
CA LEU A 129 -1.20 -8.63 -6.11
C LEU A 129 -1.22 -7.95 -4.74
N SER A 130 -1.66 -6.69 -4.70
CA SER A 130 -1.84 -5.95 -3.45
C SER A 130 -3.08 -6.42 -2.69
N VAL A 131 -3.20 -5.96 -1.42
CA VAL A 131 -4.42 -6.17 -0.63
C VAL A 131 -5.66 -5.59 -1.34
N LEU A 132 -5.51 -4.43 -1.98
CA LEU A 132 -6.61 -3.79 -2.73
C LEU A 132 -7.03 -4.65 -3.93
N ASP A 133 -6.07 -5.20 -4.68
CA ASP A 133 -6.39 -6.06 -5.84
C ASP A 133 -7.17 -7.30 -5.41
N LEU A 134 -6.80 -7.90 -4.27
CA LEU A 134 -7.53 -9.05 -3.71
C LEU A 134 -8.93 -8.66 -3.24
N LEU A 135 -9.11 -7.49 -2.63
CA LEU A 135 -10.42 -6.96 -2.20
C LEU A 135 -11.34 -6.57 -3.36
N GLU A 136 -10.78 -6.18 -4.50
CA GLU A 136 -11.55 -5.90 -5.72
C GLU A 136 -11.91 -7.19 -6.45
N ARG A 137 -10.99 -8.16 -6.48
CA ARG A 137 -11.18 -9.46 -7.11
C ARG A 137 -12.18 -10.33 -6.36
N TYR A 138 -12.06 -10.37 -5.04
CA TYR A 138 -12.98 -11.09 -4.16
C TYR A 138 -13.78 -10.07 -3.39
N ARG A 139 -15.11 -10.08 -3.48
CA ARG A 139 -16.00 -9.10 -2.81
C ARG A 139 -16.06 -9.31 -1.30
N ALA A 140 -14.90 -9.21 -0.66
CA ALA A 140 -14.64 -9.35 0.77
C ALA A 140 -15.07 -8.12 1.58
#